data_AF-A0AAV9ENS9-F1
#
_entry.id   AF-A0AAV9ENS9-F1
#
_cell.length_a   1.000
_cell.length_b   1.000
_cell.length_c   1.000
_cell.angle_alpha   90.00
_cell.angle_beta   90.00
_cell.angle_gamma   90.00
#
_symmetry.space_group_name_H-M   'P 1'
#
loop_
_entity.id
_entity.type
_entity.pdbx_description
1 polymer ?
#
loop_
_entity_poly.entity_id
_entity_poly.type
_entity_poly.pdbx_seq_one_letter_code
_entity_poly.pdbx_strand_id
1 'polypeptide(L)'
;MDQDDLSSISNTSKSFRMVVHRNEEKWWLPVPCVPPCGLPTKTRKELRHKRESVNQIHKAAMAINSSILAEMEVPETYLGNLPKSGRASLGDGMYRHIFTTDSFSPDHLLNCLNITSEHEALEIADRVEASMYIWRRKASMQHSKSSWDMVKDLMADGDKNVILARRADDLLLCIKRRYPELSQTTLDTCKIQYNKVSSSI
;
A
#
# COMPACT_ATOMS: atom_id res chain seq x y z
N MET A 1 1.30 37.55 -41.29
CA MET A 1 2.59 36.84 -41.49
C MET A 1 2.91 36.30 -40.12
N ASP A 2 2.61 35.05 -39.79
CA ASP A 2 3.06 33.86 -40.52
C ASP A 2 1.96 32.81 -40.74
N GLN A 3 2.21 32.00 -41.75
CA GLN A 3 1.25 31.25 -42.54
C GLN A 3 1.14 29.81 -42.01
N ASP A 4 -0.09 29.39 -41.68
CA ASP A 4 -0.43 27.99 -41.36
C ASP A 4 -0.19 27.11 -42.60
N ASP A 5 0.96 26.47 -42.65
CA ASP A 5 1.30 25.50 -43.69
C ASP A 5 0.94 24.09 -43.20
N LEU A 6 -0.36 23.77 -43.30
CA LEU A 6 -0.88 22.41 -43.16
C LEU A 6 -0.56 21.61 -44.43
N SER A 7 0.73 21.35 -44.66
CA SER A 7 1.14 20.45 -45.73
C SER A 7 0.91 18.99 -45.32
N SER A 8 -0.20 18.44 -45.83
CA SER A 8 -0.41 17.03 -46.19
C SER A 8 0.62 16.04 -45.63
N ILE A 9 0.25 15.35 -44.54
CA ILE A 9 0.96 14.14 -44.09
C ILE A 9 0.69 13.07 -45.15
N SER A 10 1.52 13.08 -46.19
CA SER A 10 1.54 12.05 -47.20
C SER A 10 1.78 10.72 -46.50
N ASN A 11 0.82 9.80 -46.67
CA ASN A 11 0.95 8.39 -46.37
C ASN A 11 2.09 7.78 -47.20
N THR A 12 3.33 7.99 -46.79
CA THR A 12 4.46 7.19 -47.26
C THR A 12 4.71 6.09 -46.24
N SER A 13 3.93 5.03 -46.42
CA SER A 13 4.26 3.69 -45.97
C SER A 13 5.68 3.34 -46.43
N LYS A 14 6.66 3.45 -45.53
CA LYS A 14 8.00 2.84 -45.59
C LYS A 14 8.80 3.24 -44.33
N SER A 15 8.68 2.44 -43.28
CA SER A 15 9.80 2.19 -42.38
C SER A 15 9.67 0.78 -41.82
N PHE A 16 10.15 -0.18 -42.61
CA PHE A 16 10.44 -1.50 -42.11
C PHE A 16 11.62 -1.38 -41.13
N ARG A 17 11.38 -1.81 -39.89
CA ARG A 17 12.37 -2.14 -38.84
C ARG A 17 12.95 -0.99 -38.02
N MET A 18 12.11 -0.28 -37.28
CA MET A 18 12.47 -0.04 -35.89
C MET A 18 11.96 -1.25 -35.09
N VAL A 19 12.86 -2.17 -34.73
CA VAL A 19 12.56 -3.20 -33.72
C VAL A 19 12.48 -2.47 -32.39
N VAL A 20 11.36 -1.82 -32.14
CA VAL A 20 11.08 -1.30 -30.81
C VAL A 20 10.89 -2.53 -29.94
N HIS A 21 11.69 -2.65 -28.87
CA HIS A 21 11.53 -3.72 -27.89
C HIS A 21 10.11 -3.64 -27.33
N ARG A 22 9.25 -4.55 -27.80
CA ARG A 22 7.91 -4.73 -27.25
C ARG A 22 8.10 -5.23 -25.82
N ASN A 23 7.39 -4.63 -24.88
CA ASN A 23 7.32 -5.18 -23.55
C ASN A 23 6.57 -6.52 -23.64
N GLU A 24 7.27 -7.64 -23.41
CA GLU A 24 6.70 -8.99 -23.48
C GLU A 24 5.63 -9.21 -22.40
N GLU A 25 5.79 -8.60 -21.22
CA GLU A 25 4.82 -8.67 -20.12
C GLU A 25 3.49 -7.99 -20.47
N LYS A 26 3.53 -6.96 -21.32
CA LYS A 26 2.35 -6.17 -21.72
C LYS A 26 2.17 -6.22 -23.23
N TRP A 27 2.25 -7.43 -23.79
CA TRP A 27 2.21 -7.63 -25.24
C TRP A 27 0.96 -7.02 -25.88
N TRP A 28 -0.18 -7.00 -25.20
CA TRP A 28 -1.43 -6.45 -25.73
C TRP A 28 -1.42 -4.92 -25.93
N LEU A 29 -0.44 -4.18 -25.40
CA LEU A 29 -0.34 -2.73 -25.57
C LEU A 29 0.34 -2.36 -26.90
N PRO A 30 -0.15 -1.32 -27.60
CA PRO A 30 0.55 -0.80 -28.76
C PRO A 30 1.88 -0.17 -28.34
N VAL A 31 2.88 -0.31 -29.20
CA VAL A 31 4.20 0.28 -28.98
C VAL A 31 4.15 1.79 -29.24
N PRO A 32 4.53 2.64 -28.26
CA PRO A 32 4.64 4.08 -28.49
C PRO A 32 5.77 4.40 -29.48
N CYS A 33 5.49 5.20 -30.49
CA CYS A 33 6.47 5.66 -31.48
C CYS A 33 6.72 7.16 -31.35
N VAL A 34 7.97 7.59 -31.48
CA VAL A 34 8.38 9.00 -31.52
C VAL A 34 9.27 9.27 -32.74
N PRO A 35 9.33 10.50 -33.25
CA PRO A 35 10.26 10.84 -34.33
C PRO A 35 11.72 10.54 -33.95
N PRO A 36 12.62 10.29 -34.92
CA PRO A 36 14.04 10.01 -34.63
C PRO A 36 14.75 11.13 -33.86
N CYS A 37 14.35 12.39 -34.08
CA CYS A 37 14.86 13.55 -33.35
C CYS A 37 14.18 13.77 -31.98
N GLY A 38 13.29 12.86 -31.57
CA GLY A 38 12.49 12.96 -30.36
C GLY A 38 11.31 13.93 -30.48
N LEU A 39 10.61 14.13 -29.36
CA LEU A 39 9.48 15.06 -29.29
C LEU A 39 9.96 16.51 -29.12
N PRO A 40 9.29 17.50 -29.73
CA PRO A 40 9.55 18.91 -29.50
C PRO A 40 9.51 19.27 -28.00
N THR A 41 10.32 20.25 -27.60
CA THR A 41 10.42 20.69 -26.18
C THR A 41 9.07 21.12 -25.60
N LYS A 42 8.26 21.83 -26.39
CA LYS A 42 6.89 22.23 -26.04
C LYS A 42 6.01 21.01 -25.71
N THR A 43 5.93 20.04 -26.63
CA THR A 43 5.17 18.80 -26.45
C THR A 43 5.65 17.99 -25.24
N ARG A 44 6.97 17.92 -25.02
CA ARG A 44 7.54 17.25 -23.83
C ARG A 44 7.12 17.92 -22.53
N LYS A 45 7.09 19.25 -22.49
CA LYS A 45 6.62 20.01 -21.31
C LYS A 45 5.13 19.77 -21.06
N GLU A 46 4.32 19.81 -22.11
CA GLU A 46 2.87 19.52 -22.03
C GLU A 46 2.60 18.10 -21.51
N LEU A 47 3.31 17.09 -22.02
CA LEU A 47 3.17 15.70 -21.55
C LEU A 47 3.58 15.55 -20.08
N ARG A 48 4.64 16.22 -19.64
CA ARG A 48 5.05 16.22 -18.23
C ARG A 48 4.00 16.88 -17.34
N HIS A 49 3.41 17.98 -17.79
CA HIS A 49 2.33 18.66 -17.06
C HIS A 49 1.09 17.78 -16.94
N LYS A 50 0.67 17.12 -18.03
CA LYS A 50 -0.43 16.14 -18.02
C LYS A 50 -0.15 14.99 -17.07
N ARG A 51 1.06 14.42 -17.12
CA ARG A 51 1.48 13.34 -16.19
C ARG A 51 1.38 13.79 -14.73
N GLU A 52 1.86 14.98 -14.42
CA GLU A 52 1.79 15.50 -13.04
C GLU A 52 0.34 15.70 -12.60
N SER A 53 -0.51 16.28 -13.45
CA SER A 53 -1.94 16.45 -13.18
C SER A 53 -2.63 15.10 -12.90
N VAL A 54 -2.41 14.10 -13.74
CA VAL A 54 -2.95 12.74 -13.53
C VAL A 54 -2.42 12.10 -12.25
N ASN A 55 -1.15 12.29 -11.92
CA ASN A 55 -0.58 11.77 -10.67
C ASN A 55 -1.22 12.40 -9.43
N GLN A 56 -1.54 13.70 -9.47
CA GLN A 56 -2.23 14.35 -8.35
C GLN A 56 -3.67 13.85 -8.20
N ILE A 57 -4.39 13.65 -9.30
CA ILE A 57 -5.72 13.03 -9.29
C ILE A 57 -5.64 11.61 -8.71
N HIS A 58 -4.67 10.81 -9.16
CA HIS A 58 -4.46 9.45 -8.65
C HIS A 58 -4.17 9.45 -7.14
N LYS A 59 -3.28 10.32 -6.66
CA LYS A 59 -2.99 10.46 -5.22
C LYS A 59 -4.24 10.84 -4.41
N ALA A 60 -5.04 11.80 -4.91
CA ALA A 60 -6.27 12.20 -4.25
C ALA A 60 -7.29 11.04 -4.20
N ALA A 61 -7.47 10.33 -5.31
CA ALA A 61 -8.35 9.16 -5.37
C ALA A 61 -7.90 8.05 -4.41
N MET A 62 -6.60 7.77 -4.34
CA MET A 62 -6.04 6.77 -3.42
C MET A 62 -6.16 7.18 -1.95
N ALA A 63 -6.02 8.48 -1.63
CA ALA A 63 -6.24 8.99 -0.28
C ALA A 63 -7.70 8.80 0.17
N ILE A 64 -8.66 9.12 -0.71
CA ILE A 64 -10.09 8.89 -0.43
C ILE A 64 -10.37 7.40 -0.24
N ASN A 65 -9.88 6.55 -1.14
CA ASN A 65 -10.06 5.10 -1.04
C ASN A 65 -9.50 4.55 0.27
N SER A 66 -8.31 5.02 0.68
CA SER A 66 -7.67 4.61 1.94
C SER A 66 -8.47 5.08 3.17
N SER A 67 -9.04 6.29 3.13
CA SER A 67 -9.89 6.81 4.22
C SER A 67 -11.14 5.96 4.41
N ILE A 68 -11.84 5.66 3.31
CA ILE A 68 -13.06 4.83 3.36
C ILE A 68 -12.75 3.43 3.88
N LEU A 69 -11.68 2.79 3.40
CA LEU A 69 -11.25 1.48 3.88
C LEU A 69 -10.89 1.51 5.38
N ALA A 70 -10.30 2.59 5.87
CA ALA A 70 -9.96 2.74 7.29
C ALA A 70 -11.22 2.81 8.18
N GLU A 71 -12.28 3.45 7.70
CA GLU A 71 -13.57 3.62 8.41
C GLU A 71 -14.47 2.38 8.35
N MET A 72 -14.31 1.53 7.33
CA MET A 72 -15.07 0.28 7.21
C MET A 72 -14.86 -0.64 8.42
N GLU A 73 -15.97 -1.20 8.91
CA GLU A 73 -15.97 -2.20 9.98
C GLU A 73 -15.14 -3.42 9.59
N VAL A 74 -14.37 -3.95 10.55
CA VAL A 74 -13.59 -5.17 10.34
C VAL A 74 -14.52 -6.38 10.46
N PRO A 75 -14.63 -7.23 9.42
CA PRO A 75 -15.51 -8.39 9.47
C PRO A 75 -15.09 -9.39 10.56
N GLU A 76 -16.07 -9.94 11.30
CA GLU A 76 -15.82 -10.99 12.31
C GLU A 76 -15.18 -12.25 11.70
N THR A 77 -15.46 -12.55 10.43
CA THR A 77 -14.83 -13.65 9.69
C THR A 77 -13.31 -13.47 9.58
N TYR A 78 -12.84 -12.25 9.36
CA TYR A 78 -11.41 -11.95 9.35
C TYR A 78 -10.82 -12.13 10.76
N LEU A 79 -11.48 -11.57 11.79
CA LEU A 79 -11.02 -11.67 13.18
C LEU A 79 -10.97 -13.11 13.71
N GLY A 80 -11.89 -13.97 13.24
CA GLY A 80 -11.93 -15.40 13.56
C GLY A 80 -10.80 -16.21 12.92
N ASN A 81 -10.27 -15.75 11.79
CA ASN A 81 -9.19 -16.41 11.06
C ASN A 81 -7.79 -15.95 11.51
N LEU A 82 -7.70 -14.91 12.35
CA LEU A 82 -6.42 -14.41 12.84
C LEU A 82 -5.71 -15.44 13.76
N PRO A 83 -4.37 -15.52 13.71
CA PRO A 83 -3.60 -16.30 14.65
C PRO A 83 -3.85 -15.92 16.12
N LYS A 84 -3.57 -16.85 17.04
CA LYS A 84 -3.79 -16.65 18.48
C LYS A 84 -2.95 -15.53 19.11
N SER A 85 -1.85 -15.11 18.48
CA SER A 85 -0.99 -14.03 18.96
C SER A 85 -0.41 -13.21 17.82
N GLY A 86 -0.21 -11.90 18.05
CA GLY A 86 0.40 -11.01 17.06
C GLY A 86 1.83 -11.42 16.70
N ARG A 87 2.56 -12.09 17.61
CA ARG A 87 3.87 -12.68 17.33
C ARG A 87 3.79 -13.80 16.30
N ALA A 88 2.77 -14.66 16.37
CA ALA A 88 2.59 -15.75 15.42
C ALA A 88 2.32 -15.24 13.99
N SER A 89 1.55 -14.15 13.84
CA SER A 89 1.33 -13.51 12.54
C SER A 89 2.58 -12.79 12.03
N LEU A 90 3.24 -12.03 12.90
CA LEU A 90 4.38 -11.18 12.51
C LEU A 90 5.65 -12.00 12.23
N GLY A 91 5.84 -13.10 12.95
CA GLY A 91 7.08 -13.89 12.95
C GLY A 91 8.15 -13.33 13.91
N ASP A 92 9.00 -14.23 14.38
CA ASP A 92 9.97 -13.97 15.45
C ASP A 92 11.03 -12.92 15.11
N GLY A 93 11.47 -12.86 13.85
CA GLY A 93 12.45 -11.88 13.38
C GLY A 93 11.93 -10.45 13.56
N MET A 94 10.79 -10.15 12.97
CA MET A 94 10.17 -8.83 13.04
C MET A 94 9.65 -8.51 14.44
N TYR A 95 9.06 -9.49 15.14
CA TYR A 95 8.57 -9.30 16.51
C TYR A 95 9.67 -8.78 17.45
N ARG A 96 10.89 -9.34 17.38
CA ARG A 96 12.01 -8.86 18.20
C ARG A 96 12.31 -7.38 17.96
N HIS A 97 12.27 -6.90 16.73
CA HIS A 97 12.56 -5.49 16.42
C HIS A 97 11.45 -4.55 16.90
N ILE A 98 10.19 -4.95 16.74
CA ILE A 98 9.04 -4.18 17.23
C ILE A 98 9.00 -4.17 18.77
N PHE A 99 9.40 -5.26 19.44
CA PHE A 99 9.33 -5.41 20.89
C PHE A 99 10.51 -4.78 21.65
N THR A 100 11.74 -4.93 21.16
CA THR A 100 12.96 -4.74 21.97
C THR A 100 13.50 -3.31 21.96
N THR A 101 13.15 -2.50 20.96
CA THR A 101 13.82 -1.21 20.75
C THR A 101 13.08 -0.09 21.48
N ASP A 102 13.72 0.59 22.44
CA ASP A 102 13.18 1.81 23.04
C ASP A 102 12.97 2.90 21.97
N SER A 103 13.84 2.94 20.96
CA SER A 103 13.75 3.78 19.76
C SER A 103 13.38 2.97 18.50
N PHE A 104 12.12 2.53 18.38
CA PHE A 104 11.64 1.83 17.18
C PHE A 104 11.68 2.75 15.95
N SER A 105 12.29 2.26 14.85
CA SER A 105 12.27 2.91 13.54
C SER A 105 11.71 1.96 12.48
N PRO A 106 10.54 2.26 11.89
CA PRO A 106 9.95 1.40 10.86
C PRO A 106 10.79 1.40 9.57
N ASP A 107 11.35 2.54 9.19
CA ASP A 107 12.24 2.66 8.02
C ASP A 107 13.49 1.78 8.15
N HIS A 108 14.12 1.78 9.33
CA HIS A 108 15.29 0.93 9.58
C HIS A 108 14.94 -0.55 9.47
N LEU A 109 13.82 -0.97 10.09
CA LEU A 109 13.35 -2.35 9.99
C LEU A 109 13.13 -2.77 8.53
N LEU A 110 12.42 -1.95 7.74
CA LEU A 110 12.14 -2.27 6.34
C LEU A 110 13.42 -2.39 5.50
N ASN A 111 14.43 -1.57 5.80
CA ASN A 111 15.74 -1.68 5.14
C ASN A 111 16.46 -2.99 5.47
N CYS A 112 16.20 -3.60 6.65
CA CYS A 112 16.78 -4.88 7.05
C CYS A 112 16.07 -6.10 6.44
N LEU A 113 14.82 -5.96 5.97
CA LEU A 113 14.01 -7.09 5.47
C LEU A 113 14.35 -7.51 4.03
N ASN A 114 15.19 -6.76 3.31
CA ASN A 114 15.59 -7.02 1.93
C ASN A 114 14.41 -7.43 1.00
N ILE A 115 13.37 -6.59 0.96
CA ILE A 115 12.16 -6.82 0.16
C ILE A 115 12.50 -6.69 -1.32
N THR A 116 12.34 -7.77 -2.08
CA THR A 116 12.73 -7.88 -3.49
C THR A 116 11.57 -7.75 -4.46
N SER A 117 10.33 -7.99 -4.01
CA SER A 117 9.14 -7.94 -4.86
C SER A 117 7.96 -7.23 -4.19
N GLU A 118 6.99 -6.81 -5.00
CA GLU A 118 5.71 -6.28 -4.51
C GLU A 118 4.95 -7.34 -3.68
N HIS A 119 4.99 -8.61 -4.10
CA HIS A 119 4.35 -9.70 -3.40
C HIS A 119 4.88 -9.88 -1.97
N GLU A 120 6.20 -9.82 -1.79
CA GLU A 120 6.81 -9.85 -0.45
C GLU A 120 6.41 -8.63 0.39
N ALA A 121 6.35 -7.45 -0.21
CA ALA A 121 5.90 -6.25 0.49
C ALA A 121 4.44 -6.39 0.99
N LEU A 122 3.58 -7.01 0.18
CA LEU A 122 2.18 -7.26 0.50
C LEU A 122 2.03 -8.30 1.62
N GLU A 123 2.77 -9.41 1.55
CA GLU A 123 2.75 -10.43 2.60
C GLU A 123 3.17 -9.84 3.95
N ILE A 124 4.20 -8.98 3.95
CA ILE A 124 4.64 -8.28 5.16
C ILE A 124 3.55 -7.33 5.65
N ALA A 125 2.90 -6.56 4.76
CA ALA A 125 1.80 -5.67 5.12
C ALA A 125 0.65 -6.45 5.80
N ASP A 126 0.22 -7.57 5.21
CA ASP A 126 -0.84 -8.42 5.75
C ASP A 126 -0.50 -8.96 7.14
N ARG A 127 0.74 -9.41 7.33
CA ARG A 127 1.22 -9.93 8.62
C ARG A 127 1.28 -8.85 9.69
N VAL A 128 1.76 -7.66 9.34
CA VAL A 128 1.82 -6.51 10.24
C VAL A 128 0.42 -6.05 10.63
N GLU A 129 -0.50 -5.96 9.67
CA GLU A 129 -1.88 -5.55 9.90
C GLU A 129 -2.63 -6.56 10.78
N ALA A 130 -2.48 -7.85 10.51
CA ALA A 130 -3.02 -8.91 11.36
C ALA A 130 -2.53 -8.79 12.81
N SER A 131 -1.22 -8.59 13.02
CA SER A 131 -0.64 -8.40 14.35
C SER A 131 -1.16 -7.17 15.07
N MET A 132 -1.29 -6.05 14.34
CA MET A 132 -1.84 -4.80 14.85
C MET A 132 -3.25 -5.02 15.42
N TYR A 133 -4.15 -5.67 14.67
CA TYR A 133 -5.51 -5.92 15.15
C TYR A 133 -5.56 -6.88 16.34
N ILE A 134 -4.71 -7.91 16.36
CA ILE A 134 -4.61 -8.81 17.52
C ILE A 134 -4.21 -8.02 18.77
N TRP A 135 -3.21 -7.14 18.67
CA TRP A 135 -2.76 -6.33 19.80
C TRP A 135 -3.79 -5.28 20.23
N ARG A 136 -4.47 -4.61 19.29
CA ARG A 136 -5.58 -3.70 19.58
C ARG A 136 -6.69 -4.41 20.37
N ARG A 137 -7.08 -5.63 19.95
CA ARG A 137 -8.10 -6.44 20.64
C ARG A 137 -7.65 -6.86 22.04
N LYS A 138 -6.38 -7.26 22.21
CA LYS A 138 -5.85 -7.62 23.54
C LYS A 138 -5.76 -6.43 24.49
N ALA A 139 -5.44 -5.24 23.98
CA ALA A 139 -5.42 -4.01 24.76
C ALA A 139 -6.84 -3.61 25.24
N SER A 140 -7.87 -3.78 24.40
CA SER A 140 -9.25 -3.43 24.78
C SER A 140 -9.90 -4.42 25.77
N MET A 141 -9.49 -5.70 25.77
CA MET A 141 -10.00 -6.73 26.68
C MET A 141 -9.63 -6.52 28.16
N GLN A 142 -8.80 -5.52 28.48
CA GLN A 142 -8.31 -5.28 29.84
C GLN A 142 -9.29 -4.52 30.74
N HIS A 143 -10.29 -3.85 30.16
CA HIS A 143 -11.28 -3.09 30.91
C HIS A 143 -12.43 -3.96 31.49
N SER A 144 -12.46 -5.27 31.21
CA SER A 144 -13.63 -6.13 31.50
C SER A 144 -13.39 -7.26 32.51
N LYS A 145 -12.22 -7.36 33.16
CA LYS A 145 -11.93 -8.43 34.15
C LYS A 145 -11.46 -7.89 35.51
N SER A 146 -12.30 -8.05 36.55
CA SER A 146 -12.01 -7.66 37.94
C SER A 146 -11.35 -8.81 38.71
N SER A 147 -10.03 -8.94 38.63
CA SER A 147 -9.26 -9.72 39.61
C SER A 147 -7.95 -9.01 39.89
N TRP A 148 -7.83 -8.42 41.08
CA TRP A 148 -6.79 -7.44 41.43
C TRP A 148 -5.34 -7.93 41.23
N ASP A 149 -5.07 -9.23 41.39
CA ASP A 149 -3.73 -9.81 41.13
C ASP A 149 -3.44 -10.05 39.65
N MET A 150 -4.46 -10.38 38.84
CA MET A 150 -4.32 -10.45 37.38
C MET A 150 -4.26 -9.06 36.74
N VAL A 151 -4.83 -8.04 37.38
CA VAL A 151 -4.86 -6.66 36.87
C VAL A 151 -3.45 -6.08 36.76
N LYS A 152 -2.53 -6.38 37.67
CA LYS A 152 -1.18 -5.80 37.64
C LYS A 152 -0.34 -6.30 36.46
N ASP A 153 -0.35 -7.62 36.22
CA ASP A 153 0.35 -8.23 35.07
C ASP A 153 -0.37 -7.94 33.75
N LEU A 154 -1.72 -7.87 33.74
CA LEU A 154 -2.45 -7.44 32.55
C LEU A 154 -2.20 -5.98 32.23
N MET A 155 -2.20 -5.05 33.19
CA MET A 155 -1.94 -3.62 32.94
C MET A 155 -0.56 -3.43 32.30
N ALA A 156 0.46 -4.11 32.82
CA ALA A 156 1.79 -4.10 32.22
C ALA A 156 1.82 -4.72 30.81
N ASP A 157 0.99 -5.74 30.51
CA ASP A 157 0.84 -6.31 29.17
C ASP A 157 -0.06 -5.44 28.26
N GLY A 158 -0.93 -4.62 28.82
CA GLY A 158 -1.85 -3.73 28.11
C GLY A 158 -1.14 -2.58 27.46
N ASP A 159 -0.37 -1.87 28.26
CA ASP A 159 0.50 -0.80 27.79
C ASP A 159 1.45 -1.32 26.70
N LYS A 160 1.96 -2.56 26.85
CA LYS A 160 2.76 -3.23 25.82
C LYS A 160 1.95 -3.48 24.55
N ASN A 161 0.75 -4.05 24.63
CA ASN A 161 -0.08 -4.31 23.46
C ASN A 161 -0.47 -3.00 22.73
N VAL A 162 -0.72 -1.91 23.45
CA VAL A 162 -0.97 -0.59 22.86
C VAL A 162 0.26 -0.08 22.10
N ILE A 163 1.45 -0.18 22.69
CA ILE A 163 2.72 0.23 22.04
C ILE A 163 2.98 -0.63 20.79
N LEU A 164 2.82 -1.95 20.90
CA LEU A 164 3.02 -2.88 19.78
C LEU A 164 2.03 -2.59 18.63
N ALA A 165 0.76 -2.35 18.95
CA ALA A 165 -0.25 -1.98 17.97
C ALA A 165 0.11 -0.66 17.26
N ARG A 166 0.55 0.37 18.00
CA ARG A 166 0.98 1.64 17.41
C ARG A 166 2.19 1.47 16.51
N ARG A 167 3.21 0.72 16.95
CA ARG A 167 4.42 0.46 16.14
C ARG A 167 4.10 -0.32 14.87
N ALA A 168 3.14 -1.25 14.93
CA ALA A 168 2.66 -1.96 13.75
C ALA A 168 1.93 -1.04 12.77
N ASP A 169 1.13 -0.10 13.28
CA ASP A 169 0.46 0.93 12.47
C ASP A 169 1.47 1.83 11.76
N ASP A 170 2.49 2.32 12.48
CA ASP A 170 3.58 3.12 11.92
C ASP A 170 4.36 2.34 10.84
N LEU A 171 4.59 1.05 11.06
CA LEU A 171 5.25 0.17 10.10
C LEU A 171 4.40 -0.05 8.84
N LEU A 172 3.10 -0.31 9.00
CA LEU A 172 2.17 -0.47 7.89
C LEU A 172 2.10 0.81 7.04
N LEU A 173 2.03 1.98 7.68
CA LEU A 173 2.10 3.27 6.99
C LEU A 173 3.43 3.44 6.24
N CYS A 174 4.54 3.00 6.83
CA CYS A 174 5.84 3.04 6.19
C CYS A 174 5.91 2.14 4.94
N ILE A 175 5.32 0.94 5.00
CA ILE A 175 5.21 0.03 3.85
C ILE A 175 4.40 0.70 2.74
N LYS A 176 3.20 1.22 3.04
CA LYS A 176 2.32 1.88 2.06
C LYS A 176 2.97 3.11 1.41
N ARG A 177 3.81 3.86 2.13
CA ARG A 177 4.57 4.98 1.56
C ARG A 177 5.70 4.53 0.63
N ARG A 178 6.38 3.42 0.96
CA ARG A 178 7.49 2.89 0.16
C ARG A 178 6.99 2.17 -1.09
N TYR A 179 5.82 1.56 -1.01
CA TYR A 179 5.15 0.82 -2.09
C TYR A 179 3.78 1.46 -2.38
N PRO A 180 3.74 2.61 -3.07
CA PRO A 180 2.48 3.33 -3.30
C PRO A 180 1.53 2.60 -4.26
N GLU A 181 2.04 1.68 -5.08
CA GLU A 181 1.26 0.83 -5.99
C GLU A 181 0.97 -0.56 -5.38
N LEU A 182 1.16 -0.72 -4.07
CA LEU A 182 0.90 -1.98 -3.40
C LEU A 182 -0.55 -2.40 -3.62
N SER A 183 -0.74 -3.64 -4.05
CA SER A 183 -2.06 -4.28 -4.13
C SER A 183 -2.82 -4.21 -2.79
N GLN A 184 -4.15 -4.34 -2.85
CA GLN A 184 -4.99 -4.32 -1.65
C GLN A 184 -4.61 -5.44 -0.68
N THR A 185 -4.62 -5.14 0.62
CA THR A 185 -4.37 -6.13 1.67
C THR A 185 -5.49 -7.16 1.72
N THR A 186 -5.22 -8.28 2.39
CA THR A 186 -6.22 -9.29 2.71
C THR A 186 -7.36 -8.69 3.54
N LEU A 187 -7.07 -7.77 4.47
CA LEU A 187 -8.11 -7.10 5.24
C LEU A 187 -8.93 -6.15 4.37
N ASP A 188 -8.29 -5.34 3.51
CA ASP A 188 -9.00 -4.44 2.59
C ASP A 188 -9.99 -5.23 1.71
N THR A 189 -9.52 -6.36 1.16
CA THR A 189 -10.36 -7.27 0.37
C THR A 189 -11.52 -7.82 1.20
N CYS A 190 -11.27 -8.24 2.43
CA CYS A 190 -12.31 -8.72 3.34
C CYS A 190 -13.33 -7.61 3.66
N LYS A 191 -12.88 -6.39 3.95
CA LYS A 191 -13.74 -5.24 4.22
C LYS A 191 -14.66 -4.96 3.04
N ILE A 192 -14.12 -4.94 1.82
CA ILE A 192 -14.91 -4.74 0.60
C ILE A 192 -15.93 -5.86 0.41
N GLN A 193 -15.51 -7.12 0.58
CA GLN A 193 -16.37 -8.29 0.35
C GLN A 193 -17.56 -8.36 1.32
N TYR A 194 -17.35 -8.00 2.59
CA TYR A 194 -18.37 -8.11 3.64
C TYR A 194 -19.02 -6.79 4.03
N ASN A 195 -18.69 -5.68 3.36
CA ASN A 195 -19.31 -4.39 3.63
C ASN A 195 -20.83 -4.45 3.41
N LYS A 196 -21.60 -4.01 4.41
CA LYS A 196 -23.07 -3.94 4.37
C LYS A 196 -23.61 -2.51 4.33
N VAL A 197 -22.74 -1.50 4.46
CA VAL A 197 -23.15 -0.11 4.41
C VAL A 197 -23.38 0.27 2.96
N SER A 198 -24.64 0.46 2.58
CA SER A 198 -24.98 1.16 1.33
C SER A 198 -24.94 2.65 1.59
N SER A 199 -23.97 3.36 1.04
CA SER A 199 -24.01 4.82 0.96
C SER A 199 -25.25 5.19 0.15
N SER A 200 -26.30 5.67 0.83
CA SER A 200 -27.44 6.26 0.15
C SER A 200 -26.97 7.59 -0.42
N ILE A 201 -26.87 7.66 -1.75
CA ILE A 201 -26.54 8.88 -2.50
C ILE A 201 -27.81 9.71 -2.64
#